data_AF-A0A7V2S5G9-F1
#
_entry.id   AF-A0A7V2S5G9-F1
#
_cell.length_a   1.000
_cell.length_b   1.000
_cell.length_c   1.000
_cell.angle_alpha   90.00
_cell.angle_beta   90.00
_cell.angle_gamma   90.00
#
_symmetry.space_group_name_H-M   'P 1'
#
loop_
_entity.id
_entity.type
_entity.pdbx_description
1 polymer ?
#
loop_
_entity_poly.entity_id
_entity_poly.type
_entity_poly.pdbx_seq_one_letter_code
_entity_poly.pdbx_strand_id
1 'polypeptide(L)'
;MSSNSWNKLRAKFSESISETRKNITNLSTELKNNPADGLSWWLKNKHQYDDLNEALVSLHKQVDSENFSLLEVYNFFTGFNFRDDDIAHAEWYQQAQQKIIALEKRLDSGDILVSGIFRGVLNELRYISEADAFHKRWGLVPLQKKVHIMYKQLLDKVESLKTAATEAQLIDKKRLIIQQKQLELEKIKIQKEALQIQKEKAQLLKDKVIEERQLRETRRQEHLEQQKLFQLKEQKEQTEAEARRREELQSSYADLANEWDSQVSNNN
;
A
#
# COMPACT_ATOMS: atom_id res chain seq x y z
N MET A 1 42.90 0.10 -85.47
CA MET A 1 42.21 0.21 -84.16
C MET A 1 41.76 -1.18 -83.74
N SER A 2 42.26 -1.71 -82.61
CA SER A 2 41.99 -3.08 -82.17
C SER A 2 40.56 -3.25 -81.64
N SER A 3 39.98 -4.45 -81.73
CA SER A 3 38.63 -4.77 -81.24
C SER A 3 38.42 -4.41 -79.76
N ASN A 4 39.50 -4.35 -78.97
CA ASN A 4 39.49 -3.93 -77.57
C ASN A 4 39.09 -2.45 -77.37
N SER A 5 39.33 -1.56 -78.33
CA SER A 5 38.94 -0.15 -78.24
C SER A 5 37.43 0.04 -78.44
N TRP A 6 36.82 -0.72 -79.34
CA TRP A 6 35.39 -0.67 -79.62
C TRP A 6 34.56 -1.25 -78.49
N ASN A 7 35.04 -2.34 -77.86
CA ASN A 7 34.38 -2.93 -76.70
C ASN A 7 34.40 -1.99 -75.48
N LYS A 8 35.52 -1.27 -75.23
CA LYS A 8 35.60 -0.27 -74.16
C LYS A 8 34.68 0.94 -74.39
N LEU A 9 34.56 1.43 -75.63
CA LEU A 9 33.65 2.52 -75.97
C LEU A 9 32.18 2.11 -75.81
N ARG A 10 31.81 0.90 -76.24
CA ARG A 10 30.46 0.36 -76.04
C ARG A 10 30.11 0.21 -74.56
N ALA A 11 31.03 -0.31 -73.74
CA ALA A 11 30.83 -0.45 -72.30
C ALA A 11 30.57 0.92 -71.61
N LYS A 12 31.44 1.91 -71.89
CA LYS A 12 31.26 3.28 -71.36
C LYS A 12 29.96 3.93 -71.82
N PHE A 13 29.57 3.71 -73.08
CA PHE A 13 28.33 4.26 -73.63
C PHE A 13 27.09 3.58 -73.03
N SER A 14 27.12 2.25 -72.83
CA SER A 14 26.04 1.54 -72.15
C SER A 14 25.91 1.94 -70.69
N GLU A 15 27.02 2.14 -69.99
CA GLU A 15 27.07 2.60 -68.61
C GLU A 15 26.47 4.01 -68.50
N SER A 16 26.88 4.94 -69.36
CA SER A 16 26.34 6.31 -69.42
C SER A 16 24.85 6.35 -69.76
N ILE A 17 24.37 5.54 -70.71
CA ILE A 17 22.92 5.44 -71.01
C ILE A 17 22.17 4.91 -69.80
N SER A 18 22.70 3.89 -69.13
CA SER A 18 22.05 3.29 -67.96
C SER A 18 21.94 4.28 -66.79
N GLU A 19 23.00 5.06 -66.55
CA GLU A 19 23.07 6.07 -65.51
C GLU A 19 22.16 7.26 -65.82
N THR A 20 22.10 7.68 -67.09
CA THR A 20 21.17 8.72 -67.56
C THR A 20 19.71 8.28 -67.38
N ARG A 21 19.38 7.03 -67.72
CA ARG A 21 18.03 6.49 -67.52
C ARG A 21 17.66 6.44 -66.03
N LYS A 22 18.55 5.95 -65.17
CA LYS A 22 18.34 5.95 -63.71
C LYS A 22 18.07 7.36 -63.19
N ASN A 23 18.92 8.33 -63.56
CA ASN A 23 18.78 9.73 -63.16
C ASN A 23 17.43 10.35 -63.59
N ILE A 24 16.97 10.07 -64.81
CA ILE A 24 15.67 10.53 -65.30
C ILE A 24 14.52 9.88 -64.51
N THR A 25 14.59 8.58 -64.23
CA THR A 25 13.58 7.89 -63.42
C THR A 25 13.51 8.43 -61.99
N ASN A 26 14.66 8.71 -61.38
CA ASN A 26 14.74 9.26 -60.02
C ASN A 26 14.19 10.69 -59.99
N LEU A 27 14.54 11.53 -60.97
CA LEU A 27 13.99 12.88 -61.12
C LEU A 27 12.46 12.85 -61.33
N SER A 28 11.96 11.95 -62.18
CA SER A 28 10.53 11.81 -62.43
C SER A 28 9.76 11.42 -61.18
N THR A 29 10.30 10.50 -60.39
CA THR A 29 9.74 10.10 -59.09
C THR A 29 9.71 11.28 -58.11
N GLU A 30 10.79 12.05 -58.04
CA GLU A 30 10.89 13.19 -57.13
C GLU A 30 9.93 14.33 -57.51
N LEU A 31 9.82 14.64 -58.80
CA LEU A 31 8.86 15.64 -59.31
C LEU A 31 7.40 15.22 -59.09
N LYS A 32 7.11 13.91 -59.18
CA LYS A 32 5.77 13.37 -58.89
C LYS A 32 5.41 13.52 -57.41
N ASN A 33 6.37 13.25 -56.53
CA ASN A 33 6.15 13.34 -55.08
C ASN A 33 6.15 14.78 -54.57
N ASN A 34 6.92 15.67 -55.21
CA ASN A 34 7.09 17.05 -54.77
C ASN A 34 7.21 18.01 -55.96
N PRO A 35 6.09 18.50 -56.53
CA PRO A 35 6.09 19.29 -57.76
C PRO A 35 6.78 20.66 -57.63
N ALA A 36 6.72 21.29 -56.45
CA ALA A 36 7.22 22.65 -56.23
C ALA A 36 8.76 22.71 -56.13
N ASP A 37 9.36 21.86 -55.29
CA ASP A 37 10.79 21.92 -54.96
C ASP A 37 11.61 20.71 -55.42
N GLY A 38 10.96 19.70 -56.03
CA GLY A 38 11.58 18.43 -56.39
C GLY A 38 12.77 18.56 -57.35
N LEU A 39 12.69 19.45 -58.35
CA LEU A 39 13.78 19.67 -59.31
C LEU A 39 15.03 20.27 -58.63
N SER A 40 14.82 21.29 -57.80
CA SER A 40 15.89 22.00 -57.09
C SER A 40 16.59 21.07 -56.10
N TRP A 41 15.82 20.31 -55.33
CA TRP A 41 16.35 19.33 -54.40
C TRP A 41 17.09 18.20 -55.12
N TRP A 42 16.51 17.65 -56.20
CA TRP A 42 17.17 16.60 -56.98
C TRP A 42 18.50 17.06 -57.59
N LEU A 43 18.56 18.27 -58.16
CA LEU A 43 19.80 18.79 -58.73
C LEU A 43 20.92 18.90 -57.69
N LYS A 44 20.58 19.28 -56.45
CA LYS A 44 21.52 19.35 -55.33
C LYS A 44 22.00 17.96 -54.90
N ASN A 45 21.13 16.94 -54.97
CA ASN A 45 21.37 15.65 -54.31
C ASN A 45 21.60 14.46 -55.25
N LYS A 46 21.52 14.65 -56.58
CA LYS A 46 21.69 13.56 -57.56
C LYS A 46 23.00 12.78 -57.40
N HIS A 47 24.05 13.43 -56.90
CA HIS A 47 25.36 12.82 -56.69
C HIS A 47 25.43 11.91 -55.45
N GLN A 48 24.48 12.03 -54.53
CA GLN A 48 24.39 11.23 -53.31
C GLN A 48 23.39 10.07 -53.44
N TYR A 49 22.69 9.94 -54.57
CA TYR A 49 21.53 9.07 -54.70
C TYR A 49 21.90 7.57 -54.65
N ASP A 50 23.02 7.19 -55.25
CA ASP A 50 23.51 5.81 -55.20
C ASP A 50 23.94 5.43 -53.77
N ASP A 51 24.73 6.28 -53.12
CA ASP A 51 25.14 6.13 -51.71
C ASP A 51 23.92 6.08 -50.76
N LEU A 52 22.91 6.92 -51.01
CA LEU A 52 21.67 6.95 -50.24
C LEU A 52 20.90 5.64 -50.37
N ASN A 53 20.79 5.09 -51.58
CA ASN A 53 20.11 3.81 -51.79
C ASN A 53 20.86 2.65 -51.13
N GLU A 54 22.19 2.63 -51.23
CA GLU A 54 23.00 1.62 -50.56
C GLU A 54 22.85 1.70 -49.03
N ALA A 55 22.93 2.91 -48.47
CA ALA A 55 22.72 3.14 -47.05
C ALA A 55 21.29 2.80 -46.61
N LEU A 56 20.26 3.07 -47.43
CA LEU A 56 18.88 2.72 -47.12
C LEU A 56 18.67 1.20 -47.10
N VAL A 57 19.29 0.47 -48.03
CA VAL A 57 19.30 -1.00 -48.02
C VAL A 57 20.02 -1.53 -46.78
N SER A 58 21.13 -0.91 -46.37
CA SER A 58 21.82 -1.25 -45.14
C SER A 58 20.93 -1.01 -43.91
N LEU A 59 20.25 0.13 -43.84
CA LEU A 59 19.32 0.47 -42.76
C LEU A 59 18.20 -0.57 -42.69
N HIS A 60 17.61 -0.97 -43.81
CA HIS A 60 16.60 -2.03 -43.82
C HIS A 60 17.10 -3.36 -43.26
N LYS A 61 18.36 -3.74 -43.54
CA LYS A 61 18.96 -4.94 -42.96
C LYS A 61 19.20 -4.80 -41.46
N GLN A 62 19.65 -3.63 -41.02
CA GLN A 62 19.91 -3.32 -39.61
C GLN A 62 18.64 -3.31 -38.78
N VAL A 63 17.52 -2.82 -39.33
CA VAL A 63 16.20 -2.83 -38.67
C VAL A 63 15.81 -4.24 -38.22
N ASP A 64 16.26 -5.29 -38.91
CA ASP A 64 16.01 -6.68 -38.56
C ASP A 64 16.99 -7.29 -37.56
N SER A 65 18.03 -6.57 -37.18
CA SER A 65 18.95 -7.01 -36.13
C SER A 65 18.30 -6.90 -34.73
N GLU A 66 18.69 -7.80 -33.83
CA GLU A 66 18.18 -7.82 -32.44
C GLU A 66 18.62 -6.59 -31.63
N ASN A 67 19.77 -6.00 -31.97
CA ASN A 67 20.36 -4.87 -31.25
C ASN A 67 20.16 -3.53 -31.99
N PHE A 68 19.15 -3.45 -32.85
CA PHE A 68 18.88 -2.24 -33.62
C PHE A 68 18.64 -1.03 -32.69
N SER A 69 19.37 0.05 -32.92
CA SER A 69 19.16 1.31 -32.20
C SER A 69 18.31 2.27 -33.02
N LEU A 70 17.30 2.89 -32.40
CA LEU A 70 16.49 3.92 -33.07
C LEU A 70 17.37 5.12 -33.51
N LEU A 71 18.51 5.34 -32.87
CA LEU A 71 19.47 6.38 -33.25
C LEU A 71 20.06 6.16 -34.66
N GLU A 72 20.11 4.91 -35.15
CA GLU A 72 20.61 4.60 -36.50
C GLU A 72 19.75 5.26 -37.58
N VAL A 73 18.44 5.39 -37.33
CA VAL A 73 17.52 6.11 -38.23
C VAL A 73 17.89 7.59 -38.28
N TYR A 74 18.09 8.22 -37.12
CA TYR A 74 18.48 9.62 -37.07
C TYR A 74 19.84 9.87 -37.74
N ASN A 75 20.82 9.01 -37.48
CA ASN A 75 22.15 9.10 -38.08
C ASN A 75 22.08 8.91 -39.61
N PHE A 76 21.20 8.04 -40.10
CA PHE A 76 20.95 7.90 -41.53
C PHE A 76 20.38 9.19 -42.13
N PHE A 77 19.32 9.77 -41.55
CA PHE A 77 18.68 10.98 -42.09
C PHE A 77 19.49 12.26 -41.91
N THR A 78 20.48 12.27 -41.02
CA THR A 78 21.40 13.41 -40.84
C THR A 78 22.68 13.26 -41.67
N GLY A 79 22.98 12.05 -42.14
CA GLY A 79 24.12 11.75 -43.00
C GLY A 79 23.95 12.16 -44.46
N PHE A 80 22.71 12.45 -44.90
CA PHE A 80 22.42 12.91 -46.25
C PHE A 80 21.59 14.20 -46.23
N ASN A 81 21.53 14.88 -47.37
CA ASN A 81 20.80 16.14 -47.51
C ASN A 81 19.29 15.90 -47.74
N PHE A 82 18.60 15.45 -46.70
CA PHE A 82 17.15 15.31 -46.67
C PHE A 82 16.43 16.65 -46.49
N ARG A 83 15.11 16.64 -46.66
CA ARG A 83 14.27 17.81 -46.40
C ARG A 83 14.06 17.97 -44.89
N ASP A 84 13.85 19.22 -44.46
CA ASP A 84 13.65 19.56 -43.05
C ASP A 84 12.53 18.72 -42.39
N ASP A 85 11.42 18.49 -43.11
CA ASP A 85 10.34 17.62 -42.62
C ASP A 85 10.82 16.19 -42.32
N ASP A 86 11.58 15.58 -43.22
CA ASP A 86 12.09 14.21 -43.04
C ASP A 86 13.11 14.16 -41.89
N ILE A 87 13.93 15.20 -41.74
CA ILE A 87 14.86 15.35 -40.60
C ILE A 87 14.09 15.47 -39.29
N ALA A 88 13.05 16.29 -39.23
CA ALA A 88 12.22 16.46 -38.03
C ALA A 88 11.53 15.15 -37.61
N HIS A 89 11.08 14.32 -38.57
CA HIS A 89 10.57 12.99 -38.27
C HIS A 89 11.67 12.05 -37.75
N ALA A 90 12.89 12.16 -38.28
CA ALA A 90 14.04 11.38 -37.79
C ALA A 90 14.49 11.82 -36.39
N GLU A 91 14.31 13.09 -36.01
CA GLU A 91 14.59 13.57 -34.65
C GLU A 91 13.73 12.86 -33.60
N TRP A 92 12.48 12.48 -33.93
CA TRP A 92 11.64 11.70 -33.01
C TRP A 92 12.30 10.37 -32.63
N TYR A 93 13.03 9.73 -33.55
CA TYR A 93 13.77 8.51 -33.28
C TYR A 93 14.93 8.72 -32.31
N GLN A 94 15.69 9.80 -32.48
CA GLN A 94 16.75 10.18 -31.54
C GLN A 94 16.17 10.46 -30.15
N GLN A 95 15.09 11.23 -30.07
CA GLN A 95 14.44 11.59 -28.82
C GLN A 95 13.87 10.33 -28.13
N ALA A 96 13.25 9.42 -28.89
CA ALA A 96 12.79 8.14 -28.37
C ALA A 96 13.95 7.34 -27.77
N GLN A 97 15.06 7.18 -28.49
CA GLN A 97 16.24 6.45 -27.99
C GLN A 97 16.79 7.07 -26.70
N GLN A 98 16.96 8.39 -26.67
CA GLN A 98 17.48 9.08 -25.47
C GLN A 98 16.57 8.86 -24.25
N LYS A 99 15.24 8.93 -24.46
CA LYS A 99 14.27 8.69 -23.38
C LYS A 99 14.25 7.22 -22.95
N ILE A 100 14.43 6.27 -23.87
CA ILE A 100 14.55 4.85 -23.56
C ILE A 100 15.80 4.60 -22.70
N ILE A 101 16.97 5.11 -23.10
CA ILE A 101 18.21 4.98 -22.32
C ILE A 101 18.05 5.61 -20.93
N ALA A 102 17.41 6.78 -20.85
CA ALA A 102 17.15 7.43 -19.57
C ALA A 102 16.20 6.59 -18.69
N LEU A 103 15.20 5.94 -19.29
CA LEU A 103 14.29 5.04 -18.59
C LEU A 103 15.00 3.78 -18.10
N GLU A 104 15.84 3.15 -18.94
CA GLU A 104 16.66 1.98 -18.56
C GLU A 104 17.55 2.30 -17.36
N LYS A 105 18.28 3.41 -17.39
CA LYS A 105 19.11 3.85 -16.26
C LYS A 105 18.33 4.02 -14.96
N ARG A 106 17.08 4.50 -15.04
CA ARG A 106 16.21 4.65 -13.87
C ARG A 106 15.64 3.32 -13.38
N LEU A 107 15.40 2.38 -14.29
CA LEU A 107 15.00 1.02 -13.93
C LEU A 107 16.15 0.32 -13.19
N ASP A 108 17.38 0.46 -13.68
CA ASP A 108 18.58 -0.14 -13.09
C ASP A 108 18.95 0.47 -11.72
N SER A 109 18.66 1.74 -11.50
CA SER A 109 18.92 2.41 -10.22
C SER A 109 17.95 2.02 -9.11
N GLY A 110 16.94 1.19 -9.40
CA GLY A 110 15.94 0.75 -8.42
C GLY A 110 14.97 1.86 -7.97
N ASP A 111 14.84 2.92 -8.76
CA ASP A 111 13.87 4.00 -8.49
C ASP A 111 12.44 3.44 -8.46
N ILE A 112 11.58 4.05 -7.63
CA ILE A 112 10.15 3.69 -7.58
C ILE A 112 9.53 3.91 -8.97
N LEU A 113 9.03 2.82 -9.55
CA LEU A 113 8.41 2.83 -10.88
C LEU A 113 7.02 3.45 -10.84
N VAL A 114 6.97 4.77 -11.01
CA VAL A 114 5.71 5.51 -11.15
C VAL A 114 5.34 5.59 -12.62
N SER A 115 4.08 5.33 -12.96
CA SER A 115 3.58 5.36 -14.35
C SER A 115 3.95 6.62 -15.16
N GLY A 116 4.19 7.76 -14.50
CA GLY A 116 4.61 9.01 -15.14
C GLY A 116 5.98 8.95 -15.82
N ILE A 117 6.90 8.07 -15.37
CA ILE A 117 8.26 8.00 -15.93
C ILE A 117 8.26 7.46 -17.37
N PHE A 118 7.27 6.64 -17.71
CA PHE A 118 7.13 6.01 -19.03
C PHE A 118 6.50 6.95 -20.07
N ARG A 119 5.81 8.02 -19.63
CA ARG A 119 5.04 8.91 -20.50
C ARG A 119 5.90 9.55 -21.59
N GLY A 120 7.13 9.92 -21.24
CA GLY A 120 8.07 10.50 -22.20
C GLY A 120 8.37 9.56 -23.36
N VAL A 121 8.69 8.31 -23.05
CA VAL A 121 8.98 7.26 -24.06
C VAL A 121 7.73 6.93 -24.87
N LEU A 122 6.59 6.73 -24.20
CA LEU A 122 5.32 6.41 -24.85
C LEU A 122 4.89 7.47 -25.88
N ASN A 123 5.08 8.75 -25.57
CA ASN A 123 4.73 9.82 -26.49
C ASN A 123 5.58 9.78 -27.77
N GLU A 124 6.90 9.60 -27.65
CA GLU A 124 7.78 9.55 -28.84
C GLU A 124 7.50 8.31 -29.69
N LEU A 125 7.37 7.13 -29.06
CA LEU A 125 7.03 5.91 -29.80
C LEU A 125 5.67 6.04 -30.49
N ARG A 126 4.70 6.72 -29.87
CA ARG A 126 3.41 7.02 -30.49
C ARG A 126 3.58 7.87 -31.74
N TYR A 127 4.30 8.99 -31.66
CA TYR A 127 4.51 9.89 -32.81
C TYR A 127 5.18 9.16 -33.97
N ILE A 128 6.21 8.36 -33.69
CA ILE A 128 6.85 7.52 -34.70
C ILE A 128 5.82 6.53 -35.29
N SER A 129 5.06 5.83 -34.45
CA SER A 129 4.09 4.83 -34.93
C SER A 129 2.97 5.42 -35.79
N GLU A 130 2.62 6.69 -35.61
CA GLU A 130 1.54 7.38 -36.33
C GLU A 130 2.03 8.08 -37.63
N ALA A 131 3.34 8.14 -37.87
CA ALA A 131 3.92 8.86 -39.00
C ALA A 131 3.88 8.10 -40.34
N ASP A 132 2.70 7.69 -40.78
CA ASP A 132 2.50 6.83 -41.96
C ASP A 132 3.18 7.33 -43.24
N ALA A 133 3.09 8.64 -43.51
CA ALA A 133 3.59 9.22 -44.76
C ALA A 133 5.12 9.10 -44.87
N PHE A 134 5.83 9.34 -43.76
CA PHE A 134 7.28 9.23 -43.67
C PHE A 134 7.73 7.77 -43.90
N HIS A 135 7.12 6.81 -43.21
CA HIS A 135 7.50 5.40 -43.34
C HIS A 135 7.18 4.82 -44.72
N LYS A 136 6.06 5.21 -45.33
CA LYS A 136 5.71 4.79 -46.69
C LYS A 136 6.67 5.38 -47.72
N ARG A 137 7.06 6.65 -47.58
CA ARG A 137 7.99 7.34 -48.49
C ARG A 137 9.35 6.64 -48.54
N TRP A 138 9.89 6.26 -47.38
CA TRP A 138 11.23 5.70 -47.26
C TRP A 138 11.29 4.18 -47.17
N GLY A 139 10.14 3.48 -47.27
CA GLY A 139 10.09 2.02 -47.19
C GLY A 139 10.23 1.45 -45.76
N LEU A 140 10.18 2.30 -44.74
CA LEU A 140 10.40 1.94 -43.33
C LEU A 140 9.14 1.39 -42.62
N VAL A 141 8.14 0.90 -43.37
CA VAL A 141 6.91 0.31 -42.81
C VAL A 141 7.18 -0.86 -41.85
N PRO A 142 8.16 -1.76 -42.11
CA PRO A 142 8.51 -2.80 -41.14
C PRO A 142 8.98 -2.24 -39.80
N LEU A 143 9.81 -1.19 -39.83
CA LEU A 143 10.28 -0.49 -38.63
C LEU A 143 9.12 0.16 -37.88
N GLN A 144 8.21 0.82 -38.60
CA GLN A 144 7.00 1.41 -38.00
C GLN A 144 6.19 0.38 -37.22
N LYS A 145 6.01 -0.83 -37.78
CA LYS A 145 5.32 -1.94 -37.10
C LYS A 145 6.05 -2.38 -35.83
N LYS A 146 7.38 -2.48 -35.86
CA LYS A 146 8.18 -2.82 -34.66
C LYS A 146 8.01 -1.76 -33.57
N VAL A 147 8.13 -0.48 -33.93
CA VAL A 147 7.94 0.63 -32.99
C VAL A 147 6.52 0.64 -32.42
N HIS A 148 5.51 0.34 -33.25
CA HIS A 148 4.13 0.22 -32.78
C HIS A 148 3.94 -0.94 -31.77
N ILE A 149 4.57 -2.09 -32.01
CA ILE A 149 4.57 -3.22 -31.07
C ILE A 149 5.23 -2.81 -29.75
N MET A 150 6.40 -2.16 -29.80
CA MET A 150 7.08 -1.64 -28.60
C MET A 150 6.19 -0.67 -27.82
N TYR A 151 5.52 0.26 -28.51
CA TYR A 151 4.57 1.19 -27.91
C TYR A 151 3.43 0.46 -27.19
N LYS A 152 2.80 -0.53 -27.84
CA LYS A 152 1.72 -1.32 -27.25
C LYS A 152 2.17 -2.11 -26.03
N GLN A 153 3.29 -2.82 -26.13
CA GLN A 153 3.85 -3.58 -25.02
C GLN A 153 4.17 -2.68 -23.82
N LEU A 154 4.76 -1.51 -24.07
CA LEU A 154 5.06 -0.56 -23.01
C LEU A 154 3.79 0.00 -22.36
N LEU A 155 2.78 0.30 -23.17
CA LEU A 155 1.47 0.77 -22.69
C LEU A 155 0.81 -0.26 -21.78
N ASP A 156 0.76 -1.52 -22.20
CA ASP A 156 0.19 -2.63 -21.43
C ASP A 156 0.92 -2.82 -20.09
N LYS A 157 2.26 -2.69 -20.10
CA LYS A 157 3.06 -2.74 -18.87
C LYS A 157 2.75 -1.57 -17.92
N VAL A 158 2.61 -0.36 -18.45
CA VAL A 158 2.23 0.81 -17.64
C VAL A 158 0.84 0.64 -17.04
N GLU A 159 -0.12 0.08 -17.78
CA GLU A 159 -1.45 -0.23 -17.26
C GLU A 159 -1.40 -1.28 -16.15
N SER A 160 -0.62 -2.35 -16.34
CA SER A 160 -0.43 -3.38 -15.30
C SER A 160 0.21 -2.83 -14.01
N LEU A 161 1.12 -1.86 -14.12
CA LEU A 161 1.70 -1.19 -12.95
C LEU A 161 0.67 -0.31 -12.23
N LYS A 162 -0.22 0.36 -12.98
CA LYS A 162 -1.29 1.16 -12.37
C LYS A 162 -2.28 0.28 -11.62
N THR A 163 -2.71 -0.84 -12.21
CA THR A 163 -3.64 -1.77 -11.54
C THR A 163 -3.01 -2.34 -10.27
N ALA A 164 -1.77 -2.82 -10.34
CA ALA A 164 -1.03 -3.32 -9.17
C ALA A 164 -0.90 -2.25 -8.07
N ALA A 165 -0.61 -0.99 -8.43
CA ALA A 165 -0.55 0.11 -7.47
C ALA A 165 -1.91 0.38 -6.79
N THR A 166 -3.01 0.34 -7.55
CA THR A 166 -4.35 0.50 -6.97
C THR A 166 -4.75 -0.67 -6.07
N GLU A 167 -4.39 -1.90 -6.44
CA GLU A 167 -4.63 -3.09 -5.62
C GLU A 167 -3.85 -3.05 -4.31
N ALA A 168 -2.57 -2.64 -4.36
CA ALA A 168 -1.75 -2.45 -3.17
C ALA A 168 -2.39 -1.42 -2.20
N GLN A 169 -2.85 -0.29 -2.73
CA GLN A 169 -3.57 0.72 -1.92
C GLN A 169 -4.85 0.18 -1.29
N LEU A 170 -5.61 -0.67 -1.99
CA LEU A 170 -6.81 -1.30 -1.44
C LEU A 170 -6.47 -2.30 -0.33
N ILE A 171 -5.40 -3.06 -0.49
CA ILE A 171 -4.90 -3.99 0.53
C ILE A 171 -4.47 -3.23 1.78
N ASP A 172 -3.74 -2.14 1.63
CA ASP A 172 -3.29 -1.32 2.77
C ASP A 172 -4.48 -0.68 3.51
N LYS A 173 -5.49 -0.18 2.79
CA LYS A 173 -6.73 0.31 3.40
C LYS A 173 -7.44 -0.81 4.19
N LYS A 174 -7.53 -2.02 3.64
CA LYS A 174 -8.13 -3.17 4.35
C LYS A 174 -7.32 -3.54 5.60
N ARG A 175 -5.99 -3.52 5.53
CA ARG A 175 -5.10 -3.77 6.69
C ARG A 175 -5.33 -2.75 7.80
N LEU A 176 -5.43 -1.47 7.47
CA LEU A 176 -5.73 -0.41 8.45
C LEU A 176 -7.09 -0.63 9.13
N ILE A 177 -8.12 -1.00 8.39
CA ILE A 177 -9.45 -1.31 8.95
C ILE A 177 -9.37 -2.51 9.90
N ILE A 178 -8.62 -3.57 9.54
CA ILE A 178 -8.44 -4.74 10.40
C ILE A 178 -7.73 -4.36 11.70
N GLN A 179 -6.66 -3.57 11.62
CA GLN A 179 -5.95 -3.09 12.81
C GLN A 179 -6.84 -2.24 13.71
N GLN A 180 -7.66 -1.34 13.15
CA GLN A 180 -8.62 -0.56 13.92
C GLN A 180 -9.64 -1.44 14.65
N LYS A 181 -10.21 -2.44 13.96
CA LYS A 181 -11.16 -3.39 14.58
C LYS A 181 -10.50 -4.23 15.68
N GLN A 182 -9.24 -4.61 15.53
CA GLN A 182 -8.51 -5.33 16.57
C GLN A 182 -8.34 -4.47 17.83
N LEU A 183 -7.97 -3.20 17.67
CA LEU A 183 -7.86 -2.26 18.79
C LEU A 183 -9.23 -2.01 19.48
N GLU A 184 -10.33 -1.94 18.72
CA GLU A 184 -11.68 -1.84 19.30
C GLU A 184 -12.06 -3.08 20.10
N LEU A 185 -11.75 -4.28 19.59
CA LEU A 185 -12.00 -5.55 20.29
C LEU A 185 -11.19 -5.65 21.59
N GLU A 186 -9.93 -5.20 21.59
CA GLU A 186 -9.12 -5.15 22.81
C GLU A 186 -9.71 -4.19 23.85
N LYS A 187 -10.16 -2.99 23.43
CA LYS A 187 -10.84 -2.04 24.33
C LYS A 187 -12.09 -2.64 24.96
N ILE A 188 -12.91 -3.35 24.18
CA ILE A 188 -14.12 -4.01 24.70
C ILE A 188 -13.77 -5.11 25.69
N LYS A 189 -12.72 -5.92 25.43
CA LYS A 189 -12.25 -6.95 26.37
C LYS A 189 -11.80 -6.33 27.70
N ILE A 190 -10.97 -5.29 27.65
CA ILE A 190 -10.50 -4.58 28.85
C ILE A 190 -11.68 -3.99 29.62
N GLN A 191 -12.65 -3.37 28.94
CA GLN A 191 -13.86 -2.85 29.61
C GLN A 191 -14.69 -3.96 30.27
N LYS A 192 -14.82 -5.12 29.62
CA LYS A 192 -15.54 -6.27 30.18
C LYS A 192 -14.85 -6.82 31.42
N GLU A 193 -13.52 -6.96 31.39
CA GLU A 193 -12.72 -7.38 32.53
C GLU A 193 -12.83 -6.38 33.69
N ALA A 194 -12.75 -5.08 33.41
CA ALA A 194 -12.92 -4.03 34.41
C ALA A 194 -14.31 -4.08 35.07
N LEU A 195 -15.38 -4.29 34.28
CA LEU A 195 -16.73 -4.48 34.79
C LEU A 195 -16.88 -5.74 35.64
N GLN A 196 -16.19 -6.82 35.27
CA GLN A 196 -16.19 -8.07 36.04
C GLN A 196 -15.53 -7.87 37.40
N ILE A 197 -14.36 -7.23 37.44
CA ILE A 197 -13.67 -6.86 38.69
C ILE A 197 -14.55 -5.94 39.56
N GLN A 198 -15.27 -4.99 38.96
CA GLN A 198 -16.20 -4.13 39.70
C GLN A 198 -17.36 -4.93 40.31
N LYS A 199 -17.93 -5.90 39.57
CA LYS A 199 -18.97 -6.80 40.08
C LYS A 199 -18.47 -7.65 41.25
N GLU A 200 -17.28 -8.22 41.13
CA GLU A 200 -16.65 -9.01 42.21
C GLU A 200 -16.41 -8.16 43.46
N LYS A 201 -15.89 -6.94 43.32
CA LYS A 201 -15.72 -6.01 44.44
C LYS A 201 -17.06 -5.65 45.10
N ALA A 202 -18.10 -5.40 44.30
CA ALA A 202 -19.44 -5.10 44.82
C ALA A 202 -20.04 -6.30 45.58
N GLN A 203 -19.81 -7.51 45.10
CA GLN A 203 -20.26 -8.73 45.77
C GLN A 203 -19.53 -8.92 47.10
N LEU A 204 -18.20 -8.80 47.12
CA LEU A 204 -17.41 -8.86 48.35
C LEU A 204 -17.84 -7.81 49.39
N LEU A 205 -18.19 -6.60 48.96
CA LEU A 205 -18.73 -5.57 49.86
C LEU A 205 -20.09 -5.98 50.44
N LYS A 206 -20.99 -6.55 49.64
CA LYS A 206 -22.27 -7.07 50.13
C LYS A 206 -22.06 -8.18 51.15
N ASP A 207 -21.17 -9.12 50.85
CA ASP A 207 -20.89 -10.25 51.73
C ASP A 207 -20.30 -9.77 53.07
N LYS A 208 -19.38 -8.80 53.07
CA LYS A 208 -18.87 -8.15 54.28
C LYS A 208 -19.97 -7.46 55.09
N VAL A 209 -20.90 -6.77 54.44
CA VAL A 209 -22.04 -6.12 55.12
C VAL A 209 -22.96 -7.16 55.76
N ILE A 210 -23.17 -8.31 55.10
CA ILE A 210 -23.96 -9.42 55.66
C ILE A 210 -23.24 -10.03 56.87
N GLU A 211 -21.93 -10.32 56.77
CA GLU A 211 -21.13 -10.80 57.90
C GLU A 211 -21.17 -9.83 59.07
N GLU A 212 -20.96 -8.52 58.83
CA GLU A 212 -20.98 -7.53 59.91
C GLU A 212 -22.35 -7.44 60.58
N ARG A 213 -23.44 -7.58 59.81
CA ARG A 213 -24.80 -7.62 60.35
C ARG A 213 -25.03 -8.85 61.22
N GLN A 214 -24.61 -10.03 60.76
CA GLN A 214 -24.68 -11.27 61.55
C GLN A 214 -23.84 -11.17 62.82
N LEU A 215 -22.66 -10.55 62.76
CA LEU A 215 -21.77 -10.36 63.90
C LEU A 215 -22.35 -9.37 64.92
N ARG A 216 -23.11 -8.37 64.47
CA ARG A 216 -23.87 -7.46 65.36
C ARG A 216 -25.07 -8.14 65.99
N GLU A 217 -25.78 -9.01 65.26
CA GLU A 217 -26.92 -9.77 65.79
C GLU A 217 -26.48 -10.79 66.85
N THR A 218 -25.40 -11.53 66.60
CA THR A 218 -24.80 -12.44 67.58
C THR A 218 -24.34 -11.71 68.84
N ARG A 219 -23.60 -10.60 68.73
CA ARG A 219 -23.23 -9.77 69.89
C ARG A 219 -24.44 -9.24 70.68
N ARG A 220 -25.54 -8.88 69.99
CA ARG A 220 -26.79 -8.49 70.65
C ARG A 220 -27.41 -9.65 71.41
N GLN A 221 -27.43 -10.85 70.83
CA GLN A 221 -27.94 -12.05 71.48
C GLN A 221 -27.10 -12.41 72.71
N GLU A 222 -25.78 -12.41 72.59
CA GLU A 222 -24.85 -12.62 73.71
C GLU A 222 -25.08 -11.61 74.84
N HIS A 223 -25.24 -10.33 74.51
CA HIS A 223 -25.54 -9.30 75.52
C HIS A 223 -26.89 -9.53 76.20
N LEU A 224 -27.93 -9.93 75.46
CA LEU A 224 -29.24 -10.26 76.03
C LEU A 224 -29.17 -11.49 76.93
N GLU A 225 -28.39 -12.50 76.58
CA GLU A 225 -28.16 -13.68 77.43
C GLU A 225 -27.40 -13.33 78.71
N GLN A 226 -26.34 -12.52 78.60
CA GLN A 226 -25.61 -12.01 79.76
C GLN A 226 -26.53 -11.20 80.69
N GLN A 227 -27.42 -10.37 80.13
CA GLN A 227 -28.37 -9.59 80.92
C GLN A 227 -29.39 -10.49 81.65
N LYS A 228 -29.89 -11.55 80.99
CA LYS A 228 -30.75 -12.56 81.62
C LYS A 228 -30.03 -13.31 82.75
N LEU A 229 -28.77 -13.69 82.53
CA LEU A 229 -27.95 -14.35 83.56
C LEU A 229 -27.72 -13.43 84.77
N PHE A 230 -27.50 -12.14 84.53
CA PHE A 230 -27.36 -11.15 85.60
C PHE A 230 -28.66 -11.02 86.41
N GLN A 231 -29.81 -10.89 85.74
CA GLN A 231 -31.12 -10.84 86.41
C GLN A 231 -31.41 -12.11 87.23
N LEU A 232 -31.05 -13.30 86.71
CA LEU A 232 -31.18 -14.56 87.44
C LEU A 232 -30.28 -14.62 88.67
N LYS A 233 -29.05 -14.08 88.59
CA LYS A 233 -28.15 -13.99 89.75
C LYS A 233 -28.70 -13.01 90.79
N GLU A 234 -29.17 -11.85 90.37
CA GLU A 234 -29.76 -10.83 91.24
C GLU A 234 -31.01 -11.36 91.95
N GLN A 235 -31.87 -12.12 91.23
CA GLN A 235 -33.01 -12.81 91.85
C GLN A 235 -32.58 -13.85 92.88
N LYS A 236 -31.54 -14.65 92.57
CA LYS A 236 -31.01 -15.61 93.54
C LYS A 236 -30.47 -14.91 94.79
N GLU A 237 -29.69 -13.86 94.62
CA GLU A 237 -29.16 -13.05 95.72
C GLU A 237 -30.28 -12.41 96.55
N GLN A 238 -31.37 -11.94 95.92
CA GLN A 238 -32.55 -11.45 96.64
C GLN A 238 -33.25 -12.58 97.42
N THR A 239 -33.45 -13.76 96.83
CA THR A 239 -34.06 -14.89 97.55
C THR A 239 -33.19 -15.39 98.69
N GLU A 240 -31.86 -15.38 98.54
CA GLU A 240 -30.93 -15.75 99.61
C GLU A 240 -30.90 -14.69 100.71
N ALA A 241 -30.98 -13.40 100.37
CA ALA A 241 -31.09 -12.32 101.35
C ALA A 241 -32.43 -12.34 102.10
N GLU A 242 -33.53 -12.67 101.43
CA GLU A 242 -34.84 -12.89 102.07
C GLU A 242 -34.84 -14.13 102.97
N ALA A 243 -34.18 -15.22 102.55
CA ALA A 243 -34.00 -16.40 103.39
C ALA A 243 -33.21 -16.09 104.66
N ARG A 244 -32.09 -15.35 104.54
CA ARG A 244 -31.31 -14.88 105.70
C ARG A 244 -32.12 -13.97 106.62
N ARG A 245 -32.89 -13.02 106.07
CA ARG A 245 -33.81 -12.19 106.88
C ARG A 245 -34.86 -13.03 107.62
N ARG A 246 -35.38 -14.09 107.00
CA ARG A 246 -36.33 -15.00 107.67
C ARG A 246 -35.68 -15.82 108.76
N GLU A 247 -34.44 -16.28 108.57
CA GLU A 247 -33.65 -16.96 109.60
C GLU A 247 -33.33 -16.00 110.77
N GLU A 248 -32.92 -14.77 110.49
CA GLU A 248 -32.70 -13.73 111.51
C GLU A 248 -33.99 -13.40 112.27
N LEU A 249 -35.11 -13.28 111.56
CA LEU A 249 -36.42 -13.09 112.19
C LEU A 249 -36.81 -14.30 113.05
N GLN A 250 -36.63 -15.53 112.57
CA GLN A 250 -36.91 -16.75 113.35
C GLN A 250 -36.00 -16.87 114.58
N SER A 251 -34.72 -16.51 114.47
CA SER A 251 -33.81 -16.40 115.61
C SER A 251 -34.32 -15.36 116.61
N SER A 252 -34.72 -14.17 116.13
CA SER A 252 -35.27 -13.13 117.00
C SER A 252 -36.59 -13.52 117.67
N TYR A 253 -37.43 -14.33 117.01
CA TYR A 253 -38.63 -14.92 117.59
C TYR A 253 -38.31 -16.01 118.61
N ALA A 254 -37.27 -16.81 118.39
CA ALA A 254 -36.79 -17.80 119.35
C ALA A 254 -36.19 -17.14 120.60
N ASP A 255 -35.46 -16.03 120.42
CA ASP A 255 -34.91 -15.23 121.52
C ASP A 255 -36.02 -14.54 122.33
N LEU A 256 -37.06 -13.99 121.66
CA LEU A 256 -38.25 -13.47 122.32
C LEU A 256 -39.05 -14.55 123.07
N ALA A 257 -39.11 -15.77 122.56
CA ALA A 257 -39.75 -16.90 123.25
C ALA A 257 -38.96 -17.33 124.50
N ASN A 258 -37.62 -17.35 124.41
CA ASN A 258 -36.75 -17.63 125.56
C ASN A 258 -36.80 -16.50 126.62
N GLU A 259 -36.96 -15.24 126.22
CA GLU A 259 -37.20 -14.12 127.14
C GLU A 259 -38.57 -14.22 127.83
N TRP A 260 -39.60 -14.72 127.13
CA TRP A 260 -40.93 -14.91 127.69
C TRP A 260 -41.00 -16.07 128.69
N ASP A 261 -40.35 -17.20 128.40
CA ASP A 261 -40.22 -18.33 129.34
C ASP A 261 -39.41 -17.97 130.60
N SER A 262 -38.50 -17.01 130.50
CA SER A 262 -37.76 -16.45 131.63
C SER A 262 -38.60 -15.55 132.54
N GLN A 263 -39.70 -14.96 132.02
CA GLN A 263 -40.64 -14.14 132.80
C GLN A 263 -41.77 -14.95 133.44
N VAL A 264 -42.14 -16.11 132.88
CA VAL A 264 -43.18 -17.00 133.46
C VAL A 264 -42.63 -17.85 134.62
N SER A 265 -41.32 -18.09 134.66
CA SER A 265 -40.66 -18.91 135.69
C SER A 265 -40.35 -18.20 137.02
N ASN A 266 -40.67 -16.91 137.15
CA ASN A 266 -40.40 -16.07 138.35
C ASN A 266 -41.67 -15.66 139.13
N ASN A 267 -42.80 -16.33 138.92
CA ASN A 267 -44.05 -16.09 139.67
C ASN A 267 -44.71 -17.37 140.21
N ASN A 268 -43.87 -18.34 140.64
CA ASN A 268 -44.26 -19.40 141.58
C ASN A 268 -43.84 -19.03 143.01
#